data_AF-A0AAE0NJ38-F1
#
_entry.id   AF-A0AAE0NJ38-F1
#
_cell.length_a   1.000
_cell.length_b   1.000
_cell.length_c   1.000
_cell.angle_alpha   90.00
_cell.angle_beta   90.00
_cell.angle_gamma   90.00
#
_symmetry.space_group_name_H-M   'P 1'
#
loop_
_entity.id
_entity.type
_entity.pdbx_description
1 polymer ?
#
loop_
_entity_poly.entity_id
_entity_poly.type
_entity_poly.pdbx_seq_one_letter_code
_entity_poly.pdbx_strand_id
1 'polypeptide(L)'
;MPASFTTPAGTALAGTGILLAASGSGVLAAVSAMVVPRLLEAPSSSLLLTQWQRTFARGKAVMPGLAAAAATSFFFAAAAVPRGVGGRRLFVLAGALCVAIVPYTWVVLMRTNLMLLARLAAVESDIKAAAAGGGEVVETEEERKSDKFLVDRWGLLSLGRALLLAAGAAVGLGAAL
;
A
#
# COMPACT_ATOMS: atom_id res chain seq x y z
N MET A 1 23.41 17.80 11.46
CA MET A 1 23.84 18.53 10.26
C MET A 1 23.20 17.88 9.04
N PRO A 2 22.70 18.69 8.11
CA PRO A 2 22.20 18.27 6.80
C PRO A 2 23.20 17.38 6.07
N ALA A 3 22.73 16.47 5.21
CA ALA A 3 23.62 15.80 4.27
C ALA A 3 24.10 16.81 3.22
N SER A 4 25.33 17.28 3.34
CA SER A 4 25.99 18.02 2.26
C SER A 4 26.44 17.02 1.20
N PHE A 5 25.63 16.85 0.15
CA PHE A 5 26.03 16.05 -1.00
C PHE A 5 27.21 16.72 -1.72
N THR A 6 28.27 15.97 -1.95
CA THR A 6 29.41 16.43 -2.74
C THR A 6 29.17 16.33 -4.25
N THR A 7 28.11 15.63 -4.68
CA THR A 7 27.80 15.41 -6.11
C THR A 7 26.34 15.71 -6.43
N PRO A 8 26.04 16.29 -7.61
CA PRO A 8 24.66 16.49 -8.10
C PRO A 8 23.84 15.19 -8.15
N ALA A 9 24.51 14.06 -8.39
CA ALA A 9 23.89 12.74 -8.42
C ALA A 9 23.30 12.34 -7.05
N GLY A 10 23.97 12.65 -5.94
CA GLY A 10 23.47 12.35 -4.59
C GLY A 10 22.17 13.10 -4.27
N THR A 11 22.12 14.39 -4.63
CA THR A 11 20.90 15.22 -4.50
C THR A 11 19.76 14.70 -5.36
N ALA A 12 20.05 14.30 -6.60
CA ALA A 12 19.04 13.72 -7.49
C ALA A 12 18.46 12.42 -6.91
N LEU A 13 19.32 11.52 -6.39
CA LEU A 13 18.90 10.26 -5.75
C LEU A 13 18.05 10.50 -4.51
N ALA A 14 18.39 11.49 -3.67
CA ALA A 14 17.55 11.85 -2.53
C ALA A 14 16.19 12.38 -2.98
N GLY A 15 16.16 13.28 -3.96
CA GLY A 15 14.92 13.84 -4.52
C GLY A 15 14.01 12.78 -5.13
N THR A 16 14.56 11.85 -5.92
CA THR A 16 13.80 10.72 -6.50
C THR A 16 13.21 9.82 -5.41
N GLY A 17 13.98 9.49 -4.37
CA GLY A 17 13.49 8.69 -3.25
C GLY A 17 12.32 9.34 -2.52
N ILE A 18 12.43 10.64 -2.22
CA ILE A 18 11.38 11.44 -1.57
C ILE A 18 10.12 11.47 -2.44
N LEU A 19 10.26 11.77 -3.73
CA LEU A 19 9.13 11.88 -4.64
C LEU A 19 8.38 10.54 -4.76
N LEU A 20 9.10 9.44 -4.97
CA LEU A 20 8.49 8.11 -5.08
C LEU A 20 7.81 7.69 -3.79
N ALA A 21 8.45 7.88 -2.64
CA ALA A 21 7.86 7.55 -1.34
C ALA A 21 6.61 8.39 -1.03
N ALA A 22 6.68 9.71 -1.24
CA ALA A 22 5.54 10.61 -1.03
C ALA A 22 4.36 10.26 -1.97
N SER A 23 4.66 9.98 -3.24
CA SER A 23 3.65 9.59 -4.23
C SER A 23 2.98 8.25 -3.86
N GLY A 24 3.78 7.26 -3.45
CA GLY A 24 3.26 5.97 -3.01
C GLY A 24 2.42 6.07 -1.74
N SER A 25 2.83 6.91 -0.80
CA SER A 25 2.01 7.25 0.38
C SER A 25 0.67 7.85 -0.04
N GLY A 26 0.69 8.84 -0.94
CA GLY A 26 -0.52 9.49 -1.45
C GLY A 26 -1.49 8.50 -2.10
N VAL A 27 -0.99 7.57 -2.93
CA VAL A 27 -1.82 6.52 -3.55
C VAL A 27 -2.47 5.63 -2.49
N LEU A 28 -1.73 5.17 -1.48
CA LEU A 28 -2.27 4.31 -0.42
C LEU A 28 -3.26 5.06 0.50
N ALA A 29 -3.00 6.35 0.76
CA ALA A 29 -3.92 7.21 1.48
C ALA A 29 -5.22 7.41 0.69
N ALA A 30 -5.13 7.65 -0.62
CA ALA A 30 -6.28 7.81 -1.50
C ALA A 30 -7.12 6.53 -1.60
N VAL A 31 -6.50 5.34 -1.57
CA VAL A 31 -7.25 4.08 -1.46
C VAL A 31 -8.16 4.10 -0.23
N SER A 32 -7.65 4.55 0.90
CA SER A 32 -8.39 4.53 2.17
C SER A 32 -9.42 5.67 2.25
N ALA A 33 -9.07 6.87 1.76
CA ALA A 33 -9.91 8.06 1.86
C ALA A 33 -10.97 8.17 0.76
N MET A 34 -10.74 7.57 -0.41
CA MET A 34 -11.63 7.72 -1.57
C MET A 34 -12.12 6.38 -2.09
N VAL A 35 -11.24 5.41 -2.30
CA VAL A 35 -11.65 4.14 -2.94
C VAL A 35 -12.50 3.30 -2.00
N VAL A 36 -12.09 3.14 -0.74
CA VAL A 36 -12.82 2.30 0.23
C VAL A 36 -14.25 2.79 0.47
N PRO A 37 -14.53 4.08 0.76
CA PRO A 37 -15.90 4.57 0.86
C PRO A 37 -16.75 4.25 -0.37
N ARG A 38 -16.19 4.39 -1.58
CA ARG A 38 -16.87 4.06 -2.84
C ARG A 38 -17.14 2.57 -3.01
N LEU A 39 -16.25 1.69 -2.51
CA LEU A 39 -16.50 0.25 -2.48
C LEU A 39 -17.64 -0.11 -1.53
N LEU A 40 -17.73 0.58 -0.38
CA LEU A 40 -18.77 0.34 0.63
C LEU A 40 -20.17 0.78 0.18
N GLU A 41 -20.26 1.62 -0.85
CA GLU A 41 -21.53 2.02 -1.50
C GLU A 41 -22.06 0.95 -2.48
N ALA A 42 -21.30 -0.10 -2.76
CA ALA A 42 -21.74 -1.13 -3.69
C ALA A 42 -23.06 -1.81 -3.23
N PRO A 43 -24.00 -2.06 -4.16
CA PRO A 43 -25.31 -2.62 -3.86
C PRO A 43 -25.30 -4.11 -3.49
N SER A 44 -24.26 -4.85 -3.87
CA SER A 44 -24.12 -6.29 -3.57
C SER A 44 -22.68 -6.64 -3.17
N SER A 45 -22.49 -7.70 -2.37
CA SER A 45 -21.15 -8.19 -2.02
C SER A 45 -20.38 -8.68 -3.24
N SER A 46 -21.05 -9.27 -4.23
CA SER A 46 -20.39 -9.68 -5.47
C SER A 46 -19.68 -8.51 -6.17
N LEU A 47 -20.38 -7.38 -6.32
CA LEU A 47 -19.79 -6.20 -6.93
C LEU A 47 -18.72 -5.57 -6.04
N LEU A 48 -18.98 -5.46 -4.73
CA LEU A 48 -18.04 -4.95 -3.73
C LEU A 48 -16.71 -5.72 -3.74
N LEU A 49 -16.77 -7.05 -3.63
CA LEU A 49 -15.60 -7.93 -3.55
C LEU A 49 -14.85 -7.99 -4.88
N THR A 50 -15.57 -7.95 -6.01
CA THR A 50 -14.95 -7.88 -7.34
C THR A 50 -14.19 -6.57 -7.54
N GLN A 51 -14.79 -5.43 -7.18
CA GLN A 51 -14.15 -4.12 -7.28
C GLN A 51 -12.95 -4.01 -6.32
N TRP A 52 -13.09 -4.52 -5.09
CA TRP A 52 -11.98 -4.65 -4.15
C TRP A 52 -10.85 -5.49 -4.74
N GLN A 53 -11.13 -6.67 -5.30
CA GLN A 53 -10.11 -7.57 -5.84
C GLN A 53 -9.34 -6.92 -6.98
N ARG A 54 -10.03 -6.20 -7.88
CA ARG A 54 -9.39 -5.49 -8.99
C ARG A 54 -8.48 -4.38 -8.48
N THR A 55 -8.92 -3.66 -7.45
CA THR A 55 -8.13 -2.61 -6.79
C THR A 55 -6.90 -3.22 -6.10
N PHE A 56 -7.09 -4.30 -5.34
CA PHE A 56 -6.03 -5.05 -4.68
C PHE A 56 -4.99 -5.60 -5.67
N ALA A 57 -5.43 -6.19 -6.77
CA ALA A 57 -4.55 -6.76 -7.80
C ALA A 57 -3.67 -5.67 -8.44
N ARG A 58 -4.25 -4.51 -8.78
CA ARG A 58 -3.49 -3.36 -9.29
C ARG A 58 -2.47 -2.85 -8.27
N GLY A 59 -2.89 -2.67 -7.02
CA GLY A 59 -1.99 -2.25 -5.94
C GLY A 59 -0.84 -3.23 -5.73
N LYS A 60 -1.12 -4.54 -5.73
CA LYS A 60 -0.11 -5.61 -5.60
C LYS A 60 0.91 -5.59 -6.75
N ALA A 61 0.49 -5.26 -7.97
CA ALA A 61 1.38 -5.21 -9.12
C ALA A 61 2.30 -3.98 -9.13
N VAL A 62 1.83 -2.83 -8.65
CA VAL A 62 2.54 -1.55 -8.78
C VAL A 62 3.31 -1.16 -7.51
N MET A 63 2.67 -1.28 -6.35
CA MET A 63 3.19 -0.69 -5.10
C MET A 63 4.53 -1.28 -4.62
N PRO A 64 4.78 -2.61 -4.70
CA PRO A 64 6.07 -3.15 -4.31
C PRO A 64 7.23 -2.62 -5.14
N GLY A 65 7.03 -2.47 -6.46
CA GLY A 65 8.05 -1.93 -7.37
C GLY A 65 8.36 -0.47 -7.06
N LEU A 66 7.32 0.34 -6.82
CA LEU A 66 7.47 1.75 -6.42
C LEU A 66 8.23 1.88 -5.09
N ALA A 67 7.88 1.08 -4.08
CA ALA A 67 8.54 1.08 -2.78
C ALA A 67 10.01 0.64 -2.89
N ALA A 68 10.30 -0.37 -3.71
CA ALA A 68 11.66 -0.83 -3.97
C ALA A 68 12.50 0.24 -4.68
N ALA A 69 11.93 0.94 -5.67
CA ALA A 69 12.59 2.04 -6.35
C ALA A 69 12.91 3.20 -5.39
N ALA A 70 11.96 3.59 -4.54
CA ALA A 70 12.17 4.60 -3.51
C ALA A 70 13.29 4.19 -2.53
N ALA A 71 13.23 2.96 -2.01
CA ALA A 71 14.23 2.41 -1.09
C ALA A 71 15.63 2.38 -1.72
N THR A 72 15.72 1.91 -2.96
CA THR A 72 16.97 1.85 -3.72
C THR A 72 17.57 3.25 -3.89
N SER A 73 16.74 4.23 -4.25
CA SER A 73 17.15 5.63 -4.38
C SER A 73 17.72 6.18 -3.06
N PHE A 74 17.05 5.90 -1.93
CA PHE A 74 17.54 6.31 -0.61
C PHE A 74 18.85 5.61 -0.21
N PHE A 75 19.00 4.32 -0.49
CA PHE A 75 20.25 3.61 -0.18
C PHE A 75 21.43 4.11 -1.02
N PHE A 76 21.21 4.42 -2.30
CA PHE A 76 22.24 5.06 -3.13
C PHE A 76 22.54 6.49 -2.67
N ALA A 77 21.53 7.28 -2.26
CA ALA A 77 21.77 8.58 -1.65
C ALA A 77 22.63 8.45 -0.37
N ALA A 78 22.35 7.47 0.48
CA ALA A 78 23.15 7.19 1.68
C ALA A 78 24.61 6.85 1.35
N ALA A 79 24.84 6.09 0.27
CA ALA A 79 26.19 5.73 -0.19
C ALA A 79 26.95 6.94 -0.78
N ALA A 80 26.23 7.93 -1.33
CA ALA A 80 26.80 9.16 -1.87
C ALA A 80 27.15 10.21 -0.80
N VAL A 81 26.70 10.04 0.45
CA VAL A 81 27.07 10.94 1.56
C VAL A 81 28.52 10.66 2.00
N PRO A 82 29.41 11.68 2.02
CA PRO A 82 30.80 11.50 2.46
C PRO A 82 30.92 10.99 3.90
N ARG A 83 32.01 10.26 4.18
CA ARG A 83 32.31 9.81 5.55
C ARG A 83 32.52 11.03 6.47
N GLY A 84 31.92 11.01 7.65
CA GLY A 84 31.99 12.11 8.62
C GLY A 84 30.89 13.17 8.47
N VAL A 85 30.11 13.14 7.38
CA VAL A 85 28.96 14.02 7.19
C VAL A 85 27.68 13.37 7.75
N GLY A 86 26.83 14.17 8.38
CA GLY A 86 25.53 13.74 8.90
C GLY A 86 24.57 13.30 7.80
N GLY A 87 23.45 12.66 8.17
CA GLY A 87 22.37 12.33 7.24
C GLY A 87 22.43 10.96 6.57
N ARG A 88 23.60 10.32 6.46
CA ARG A 88 23.71 8.94 5.92
C ARG A 88 22.79 7.94 6.62
N ARG A 89 22.76 7.95 7.96
CA ARG A 89 21.90 7.05 8.76
C ARG A 89 20.41 7.31 8.53
N LEU A 90 20.04 8.56 8.27
CA LEU A 90 18.66 8.95 8.00
C LEU A 90 18.21 8.46 6.61
N PHE A 91 19.06 8.54 5.59
CA PHE A 91 18.75 7.92 4.29
C PHE A 91 18.62 6.40 4.36
N VAL A 92 19.48 5.73 5.16
CA VAL A 92 19.31 4.28 5.42
C VAL A 92 17.97 4.00 6.10
N LEU A 93 17.60 4.80 7.12
CA LEU A 93 16.31 4.66 7.80
C LEU A 93 15.13 4.90 6.83
N ALA A 94 15.20 5.92 5.98
CA ALA A 94 14.18 6.23 4.98
C ALA A 94 13.98 5.06 4.00
N GLY A 95 15.07 4.48 3.50
CA GLY A 95 15.03 3.28 2.66
C GLY A 95 14.46 2.06 3.40
N ALA A 96 14.86 1.85 4.66
CA ALA A 96 14.34 0.76 5.48
C ALA A 96 12.83 0.88 5.75
N LEU A 97 12.31 2.09 5.97
CA LEU A 97 10.88 2.36 6.12
C LEU A 97 10.10 2.01 4.84
N CYS A 98 10.66 2.29 3.67
CA CYS A 98 10.06 1.89 2.39
C CYS A 98 10.03 0.36 2.24
N VAL A 99 11.11 -0.34 2.62
CA VAL A 99 11.16 -1.81 2.61
C VAL A 99 10.18 -2.43 3.62
N ALA A 100 9.98 -1.79 4.77
CA ALA A 100 9.13 -2.28 5.86
C ALA A 100 7.65 -2.46 5.49
N ILE A 101 7.21 -1.91 4.36
CA ILE A 101 5.86 -2.17 3.80
C ILE A 101 5.64 -3.67 3.55
N VAL A 102 6.67 -4.39 3.11
CA VAL A 102 6.57 -5.83 2.81
C VAL A 102 6.27 -6.64 4.08
N PRO A 103 7.12 -6.59 5.14
CA PRO A 103 6.81 -7.30 6.38
C PRO A 103 5.54 -6.79 7.05
N TYR A 104 5.21 -5.49 6.97
CA TYR A 104 3.92 -4.98 7.44
C TYR A 104 2.75 -5.67 6.74
N THR A 105 2.82 -5.81 5.41
CA THR A 105 1.77 -6.44 4.61
C THR A 105 1.59 -7.90 5.01
N TRP A 106 2.68 -8.64 5.24
CA TRP A 106 2.62 -10.04 5.66
C TRP A 106 2.06 -10.22 7.07
N VAL A 107 2.52 -9.41 8.03
CA VAL A 107 2.16 -9.58 9.44
C VAL A 107 0.77 -9.03 9.73
N VAL A 108 0.44 -7.84 9.21
CA VAL A 108 -0.76 -7.10 9.62
C VAL A 108 -1.91 -7.28 8.63
N LEU A 109 -1.61 -7.24 7.33
CA LEU A 109 -2.64 -7.09 6.29
C LEU A 109 -3.02 -8.42 5.62
N MET A 110 -2.14 -9.42 5.66
CA MET A 110 -2.31 -10.71 4.99
C MET A 110 -3.58 -11.44 5.44
N ARG A 111 -3.85 -11.47 6.75
CA ARG A 111 -5.04 -12.14 7.29
C ARG A 111 -6.33 -11.59 6.66
N THR A 112 -6.46 -10.26 6.60
CA THR A 112 -7.63 -9.61 5.99
C THR A 112 -7.71 -9.89 4.48
N ASN A 113 -6.58 -9.87 3.77
CA ASN A 113 -6.56 -10.23 2.34
C ASN A 113 -7.06 -11.66 2.10
N LEU A 114 -6.60 -12.63 2.90
CA LEU A 114 -7.00 -14.03 2.77
C LEU A 114 -8.50 -14.21 3.05
N MET A 115 -9.03 -13.52 4.06
CA MET A 115 -10.47 -13.54 4.35
C MET A 115 -11.27 -12.98 3.17
N LEU A 116 -10.89 -11.82 2.63
CA LEU A 116 -11.59 -11.21 1.48
C LEU A 116 -11.50 -12.08 0.21
N LEU A 117 -10.37 -12.72 -0.04
CA LEU A 117 -10.22 -13.66 -1.16
C LEU A 117 -11.11 -14.90 -0.97
N ALA A 118 -11.22 -15.43 0.25
CA ALA A 118 -12.10 -16.55 0.54
C ALA A 118 -13.58 -16.17 0.34
N ARG A 119 -13.98 -14.97 0.76
CA ARG A 119 -15.36 -14.45 0.55
C ARG A 119 -15.66 -14.27 -0.93
N LEU A 120 -14.71 -13.72 -1.70
CA LEU A 120 -14.88 -13.61 -3.15
C LEU A 120 -15.06 -14.99 -3.81
N ALA A 121 -14.25 -15.98 -3.44
CA ALA A 121 -14.35 -17.33 -3.99
C ALA A 121 -15.70 -17.99 -3.66
N ALA A 122 -16.23 -17.77 -2.45
CA ALA A 122 -17.56 -18.25 -2.06
C ALA A 122 -18.66 -17.62 -2.93
N VAL A 123 -18.66 -16.28 -3.08
CA VAL A 123 -19.65 -15.59 -3.91
C VAL A 123 -19.55 -16.00 -5.39
N GLU A 124 -18.34 -16.18 -5.92
CA GLU A 124 -18.15 -16.70 -7.28
C GLU A 124 -18.68 -18.13 -7.46
N SER A 125 -18.57 -18.97 -6.42
CA SER A 125 -19.14 -20.31 -6.40
C SER A 125 -20.67 -20.27 -6.43
N ASP A 126 -21.28 -19.44 -5.58
CA ASP A 126 -22.74 -19.33 -5.48
C ASP A 126 -23.37 -18.81 -6.77
N ILE A 127 -22.74 -17.82 -7.42
CA ILE A 127 -23.15 -17.32 -8.73
C ILE A 127 -23.11 -18.44 -9.79
N LYS A 128 -22.06 -19.27 -9.80
CA LYS A 128 -21.95 -20.38 -10.75
C LYS A 128 -23.02 -21.45 -10.48
N ALA A 129 -23.28 -21.77 -9.21
CA ALA A 129 -24.30 -22.75 -8.83
C ALA A 129 -25.70 -22.26 -9.20
N ALA A 130 -26.01 -21.00 -8.91
CA ALA A 130 -27.28 -20.35 -9.28
C ALA A 130 -27.49 -20.34 -10.81
N ALA A 131 -26.46 -19.98 -11.58
CA ALA A 131 -26.52 -20.00 -13.04
C ALA A 131 -26.73 -21.42 -13.62
N ALA A 132 -26.16 -22.46 -13.00
CA ALA A 132 -26.34 -23.84 -13.42
C ALA A 132 -27.69 -24.44 -13.01
N GLY A 133 -28.22 -24.03 -11.85
CA GLY A 133 -29.47 -24.54 -11.29
C GLY A 133 -30.72 -23.70 -11.58
N GLY A 134 -30.58 -22.57 -12.29
CA GLY A 134 -31.68 -21.62 -12.54
C GLY A 134 -32.16 -20.88 -11.29
N GLY A 135 -31.34 -20.85 -10.23
CA GLY A 135 -31.63 -20.18 -8.97
C GLY A 135 -31.14 -18.73 -8.95
N GLU A 136 -31.52 -18.00 -7.90
CA GLU A 136 -31.01 -16.65 -7.61
C GLU A 136 -30.02 -16.71 -6.44
N VAL A 137 -28.96 -15.91 -6.51
CA VAL A 137 -28.03 -15.76 -5.38
C VAL A 137 -28.69 -14.87 -4.34
N VAL A 138 -29.15 -15.48 -3.25
CA VAL A 138 -29.70 -14.76 -2.11
C VAL A 138 -28.58 -14.43 -1.14
N GLU A 139 -28.16 -13.17 -1.14
CA GLU A 139 -27.19 -12.64 -0.17
C GLU A 139 -27.90 -12.28 1.13
N THR A 140 -27.39 -12.77 2.26
CA THR A 140 -27.92 -12.36 3.56
C THR A 140 -27.37 -11.00 3.97
N GLU A 141 -28.18 -10.23 4.70
CA GLU A 141 -27.77 -8.92 5.22
C GLU A 141 -26.56 -9.01 6.16
N GLU A 142 -26.40 -10.13 6.88
CA GLU A 142 -25.24 -10.39 7.73
C GLU A 142 -23.96 -10.61 6.93
N GLU A 143 -24.03 -11.38 5.84
CA GLU A 143 -22.88 -11.58 4.94
C GLU A 143 -22.44 -10.26 4.33
N ARG A 144 -23.39 -9.45 3.88
CA ARG A 144 -23.14 -8.12 3.32
C ARG A 144 -22.46 -7.20 4.32
N LYS A 145 -22.91 -7.18 5.57
CA LYS A 145 -22.29 -6.39 6.65
C LYS A 145 -20.87 -6.88 6.96
N SER A 146 -20.67 -8.19 7.00
CA SER A 146 -19.35 -8.80 7.21
C SER A 146 -18.37 -8.42 6.09
N ASP A 147 -18.81 -8.44 4.84
CA ASP A 147 -17.95 -8.11 3.69
C ASP A 147 -17.57 -6.62 3.68
N LYS A 148 -18.55 -5.75 3.98
CA LYS A 148 -18.30 -4.31 4.19
C LYS A 148 -17.29 -4.07 5.32
N PHE A 149 -17.45 -4.75 6.45
CA PHE A 149 -16.49 -4.66 7.57
C PHE A 149 -15.08 -5.07 7.17
N LEU A 150 -14.92 -6.16 6.40
CA LEU A 150 -13.61 -6.62 5.95
C LEU A 150 -12.95 -5.62 4.98
N VAL A 151 -13.71 -5.04 4.05
CA VAL A 151 -13.19 -4.02 3.12
C VAL A 151 -12.84 -2.72 3.86
N ASP A 152 -13.64 -2.31 4.83
CA ASP A 152 -13.34 -1.15 5.67
C ASP A 152 -12.06 -1.37 6.49
N ARG A 153 -11.94 -2.53 7.14
CA ARG A 153 -10.74 -2.93 7.86
C ARG A 153 -9.51 -2.97 6.95
N TRP A 154 -9.65 -3.49 5.73
CA TRP A 154 -8.57 -3.49 4.73
C TRP A 154 -8.13 -2.06 4.37
N GLY A 155 -9.08 -1.14 4.24
CA GLY A 155 -8.82 0.29 4.05
C GLY A 155 -8.01 0.88 5.20
N LEU A 156 -8.48 0.68 6.43
CA LEU A 156 -7.79 1.17 7.63
C LEU A 156 -6.36 0.63 7.74
N LEU A 157 -6.15 -0.67 7.50
CA LEU A 157 -4.80 -1.26 7.52
C LEU A 157 -3.93 -0.79 6.35
N SER A 158 -4.52 -0.35 5.24
CA SER A 158 -3.78 0.23 4.13
C SER A 158 -3.13 1.57 4.48
N LEU A 159 -3.74 2.34 5.39
CA LEU A 159 -3.12 3.56 5.93
C LEU A 159 -1.79 3.30 6.63
N GLY A 160 -1.62 2.16 7.30
CA GLY A 160 -0.33 1.83 7.93
C GLY A 160 0.82 1.78 6.92
N ARG A 161 0.56 1.27 5.71
CA ARG A 161 1.55 1.29 4.61
C ARG A 161 1.78 2.71 4.08
N ALA A 162 0.73 3.52 4.00
CA ALA A 162 0.87 4.93 3.63
C ALA A 162 1.77 5.67 4.63
N LEU A 163 1.54 5.48 5.94
CA LEU A 163 2.34 6.09 7.00
C LEU A 163 3.81 5.69 6.94
N LEU A 164 4.13 4.41 6.66
CA LEU A 164 5.52 3.97 6.48
C LEU A 164 6.22 4.71 5.34
N LEU A 165 5.55 4.87 4.19
CA LEU A 165 6.09 5.62 3.06
C LEU A 165 6.18 7.12 3.35
N ALA A 166 5.18 7.71 4.00
CA ALA A 166 5.20 9.11 4.39
C ALA A 166 6.35 9.40 5.36
N ALA A 167 6.56 8.52 6.35
CA ALA A 167 7.69 8.60 7.27
C ALA A 167 9.02 8.45 6.53
N GLY A 168 9.13 7.53 5.56
CA GLY A 168 10.31 7.40 4.71
C GLY A 168 10.60 8.70 3.94
N ALA A 169 9.58 9.30 3.32
CA ALA A 169 9.72 10.57 2.61
C ALA A 169 10.13 11.72 3.54
N ALA A 170 9.51 11.84 4.72
CA ALA A 170 9.81 12.88 5.70
C ALA A 170 11.23 12.75 6.27
N VAL A 171 11.66 11.53 6.60
CA VAL A 171 13.03 11.25 7.08
C VAL A 171 14.05 11.54 5.97
N GLY A 172 13.75 11.14 4.73
CA GLY A 172 14.61 11.44 3.57
C GLY A 172 14.74 12.94 3.30
N LEU A 173 13.63 13.69 3.42
CA LEU A 173 13.64 15.15 3.31
C LEU A 173 14.45 15.80 4.43
N GLY A 174 14.23 15.39 5.68
CA GLY A 174 15.00 15.90 6.82
C GLY A 174 16.48 15.51 6.80
N ALA A 175 16.87 14.48 6.03
CA ALA A 175 18.26 14.16 5.78
C ALA A 175 18.90 15.05 4.71
N ALA A 176 18.10 15.53 3.76
CA ALA A 176 18.55 16.36 2.63
C ALA A 176 18.60 17.86 2.96
N LEU A 177 17.78 18.32 3.93
CA LEU A 177 17.73 19.70 4.43
C LEU A 177 18.73 19.93 5.56
#